data_AF-A0A7Y6IDJ1-F1
#
_entry.id   AF-A0A7Y6IDJ1-F1
#
_cell.length_a   1.000
_cell.length_b   1.000
_cell.length_c   1.000
_cell.angle_alpha   90.00
_cell.angle_beta   90.00
_cell.angle_gamma   90.00
#
_symmetry.space_group_name_H-M   'P 1'
#
loop_
_entity.id
_entity.type
_entity.pdbx_description
1 polymer ?
#
loop_
_entity_poly.entity_id
_entity_poly.type
_entity_poly.pdbx_seq_one_letter_code
_entity_poly.pdbx_strand_id
1 'polypeptide(L)'
;MFKRLVLGAALTAAATLTLASAGPAFAAPVSAGTPAPGKVANKLFRAWLAADRVAAAKAATPAAVKTIFTYVYRAPDRFDGCSGNVCRFVHTSVRVPGGLDGIAMVVTGSKVTKVYLSRHITEPPTVAKHLFAAWKRGDKYGGLEVATSATVQKLFEVKYDPRGVTHFFQGCSKEPQGYSCAYSYEGGAMLMHVRGSRSAGYEVRSISYLAD
;
A
#
# COMPACT_ATOMS: atom_id res chain seq x y z
N MET A 1 22.83 -26.97 -78.73
CA MET A 1 22.73 -26.38 -80.08
C MET A 1 22.78 -24.86 -79.95
N PHE A 2 23.51 -24.23 -80.86
CA PHE A 2 23.86 -22.81 -80.93
C PHE A 2 22.68 -21.87 -81.21
N LYS A 3 22.72 -20.64 -80.66
CA LYS A 3 22.70 -19.29 -81.33
C LYS A 3 22.14 -18.22 -80.38
N ARG A 4 22.95 -17.22 -79.94
CA ARG A 4 23.22 -15.88 -80.55
C ARG A 4 21.98 -14.96 -80.52
N LEU A 5 21.99 -13.64 -80.29
CA LEU A 5 22.94 -12.51 -80.04
C LEU A 5 22.00 -11.31 -79.65
N VAL A 6 22.23 -10.50 -78.59
CA VAL A 6 22.95 -9.19 -78.53
C VAL A 6 22.10 -7.89 -78.68
N LEU A 7 22.59 -6.84 -77.99
CA LEU A 7 22.30 -5.38 -77.98
C LEU A 7 21.27 -4.88 -76.95
N GLY A 8 21.53 -3.87 -76.12
CA GLY A 8 22.72 -3.02 -76.04
C GLY A 8 22.56 -1.83 -75.06
N ALA A 9 23.68 -1.10 -74.98
CA ALA A 9 23.90 0.28 -74.55
C ALA A 9 23.72 0.70 -73.06
N ALA A 10 24.79 1.34 -72.60
CA ALA A 10 25.05 1.90 -71.28
C ALA A 10 24.40 3.28 -71.06
N LEU A 11 24.24 3.65 -69.80
CA LEU A 11 24.45 5.02 -69.34
C LEU A 11 24.84 5.03 -67.87
N THR A 12 26.08 5.43 -67.63
CA THR A 12 26.71 5.73 -66.34
C THR A 12 26.26 7.10 -65.86
N ALA A 13 25.76 7.18 -64.63
CA ALA A 13 25.62 8.44 -63.90
C ALA A 13 26.30 8.29 -62.54
N ALA A 14 27.48 8.91 -62.41
CA ALA A 14 28.18 9.08 -61.15
C ALA A 14 27.59 10.31 -60.44
N ALA A 15 27.05 10.10 -59.23
CA ALA A 15 26.68 11.18 -58.32
C ALA A 15 27.63 11.16 -57.12
N THR A 16 28.43 12.22 -57.00
CA THR A 16 29.31 12.51 -55.88
C THR A 16 28.49 12.92 -54.65
N LEU A 17 28.51 12.10 -53.59
CA LEU A 17 27.96 12.45 -52.28
C LEU A 17 28.99 13.28 -51.51
N THR A 18 28.71 14.57 -51.32
CA THR A 18 29.40 15.44 -50.38
C THR A 18 29.06 15.05 -48.94
N LEU A 19 30.07 14.64 -48.16
CA LEU A 19 29.98 14.47 -46.71
C LEU A 19 29.72 15.84 -46.05
N ALA A 20 28.55 16.03 -45.45
CA ALA A 20 28.33 17.07 -44.45
C ALA A 20 28.75 16.52 -43.08
N SER A 21 29.71 17.19 -42.44
CA SER A 21 30.14 16.92 -41.08
C SER A 21 29.01 17.26 -40.10
N ALA A 22 28.42 16.22 -39.50
CA ALA A 22 27.48 16.38 -38.40
C ALA A 22 28.21 16.97 -37.18
N GLY A 23 27.81 18.17 -36.77
CA GLY A 23 28.24 18.78 -35.51
C GLY A 23 27.86 17.92 -34.30
N PRO A 24 28.47 18.16 -33.13
CA PRO A 24 28.24 17.35 -31.94
C PRO A 24 26.76 17.42 -31.54
N ALA A 25 26.09 16.28 -31.57
CA ALA A 25 24.75 16.12 -31.06
C ALA A 25 24.75 16.46 -29.57
N PHE A 26 24.16 17.59 -29.20
CA PHE A 26 23.81 17.87 -27.81
C PHE A 26 22.89 16.74 -27.34
N ALA A 27 23.41 15.90 -26.44
CA ALA A 27 22.61 14.89 -25.76
C ALA A 27 21.43 15.59 -25.10
N ALA A 28 20.22 15.25 -25.53
CA ALA A 28 18.99 15.69 -24.88
C ALA A 28 19.08 15.33 -23.38
N PRO A 29 18.60 16.20 -22.47
CA PRO A 29 18.59 15.87 -21.05
C PRO A 29 17.80 14.59 -20.86
N VAL A 30 18.46 13.57 -20.32
CA VAL A 30 17.82 12.32 -19.90
C VAL A 30 16.75 12.73 -18.89
N SER A 31 15.48 12.63 -19.29
CA SER A 31 14.36 12.89 -18.39
C SER A 31 14.58 12.02 -17.15
N ALA A 32 14.89 12.65 -16.02
CA ALA A 32 15.13 11.95 -14.76
C ALA A 32 13.80 11.31 -14.36
N GLY A 33 13.60 10.06 -14.78
CA GLY A 33 12.36 9.34 -14.55
C GLY A 33 12.01 9.32 -13.07
N THR A 34 10.70 9.33 -12.78
CA THR A 34 10.19 9.24 -11.41
C THR A 34 10.89 8.09 -10.66
N PRO A 35 11.46 8.34 -9.46
CA PRO A 35 12.14 7.29 -8.72
C PRO A 35 11.19 6.12 -8.47
N ALA A 36 11.69 4.89 -8.64
CA ALA A 36 10.91 3.69 -8.33
C ALA A 36 10.33 3.76 -6.89
N PRO A 37 9.06 3.40 -6.66
CA PRO A 37 8.41 3.53 -5.36
C PRO A 37 9.22 2.96 -4.19
N GLY A 38 9.82 1.79 -4.38
CA GLY A 38 10.68 1.15 -3.39
C GLY A 38 11.88 2.00 -2.96
N LYS A 39 12.47 2.79 -3.86
CA LYS A 39 13.58 3.72 -3.52
C LYS A 39 13.09 4.87 -2.65
N VAL A 40 11.91 5.42 -2.93
CA VAL A 40 11.31 6.51 -2.14
C VAL A 40 10.92 6.01 -0.74
N ALA A 41 10.24 4.87 -0.67
CA ALA A 41 9.83 4.25 0.59
C ALA A 41 11.05 3.91 1.47
N ASN A 42 12.11 3.34 0.88
CA ASN A 42 13.36 3.05 1.61
C ASN A 42 14.06 4.31 2.13
N LYS A 43 14.00 5.45 1.41
CA LYS A 43 14.54 6.72 1.93
C LYS A 43 13.81 7.16 3.20
N LEU A 44 12.47 7.11 3.20
CA LEU A 44 11.70 7.43 4.41
C LEU A 44 12.00 6.43 5.53
N PHE A 45 12.02 5.13 5.23
CA PHE A 45 12.27 4.08 6.21
C PHE A 45 13.64 4.26 6.89
N ARG A 46 14.71 4.48 6.12
CA ARG A 46 16.06 4.72 6.66
C ARG A 46 16.14 6.01 7.48
N ALA A 47 15.49 7.09 7.04
CA ALA A 47 15.43 8.34 7.81
C ALA A 47 14.71 8.14 9.15
N TRP A 48 13.61 7.38 9.17
CA TRP A 48 12.90 7.02 10.39
C TRP A 48 13.76 6.16 11.34
N LEU A 49 14.47 5.15 10.82
CA LEU A 49 15.42 4.34 11.61
C LEU A 49 16.53 5.19 12.24
N ALA A 50 17.00 6.22 11.53
CA ALA A 50 18.00 7.16 12.03
C ALA A 50 17.42 8.27 12.92
N ALA A 51 16.11 8.24 13.21
CA ALA A 51 15.38 9.30 13.90
C ALA A 51 15.50 10.70 13.24
N ASP A 52 15.87 10.77 11.96
CA ASP A 52 16.10 12.02 11.22
C ASP A 52 14.80 12.52 10.58
N ARG A 53 14.13 13.43 11.29
CA ARG A 53 12.89 14.05 10.80
C ARG A 53 13.11 14.97 9.60
N VAL A 54 14.29 15.55 9.43
CA VAL A 54 14.62 16.44 8.31
C VAL A 54 14.80 15.64 7.03
N ALA A 55 15.55 14.53 7.08
CA ALA A 55 15.65 13.59 5.97
C ALA A 55 14.29 12.94 5.66
N ALA A 56 13.49 12.61 6.67
CA ALA A 56 12.15 12.07 6.47
C ALA A 56 11.24 13.06 5.72
N ALA A 57 11.29 14.35 6.06
CA ALA A 57 10.54 15.40 5.37
C ALA A 57 10.98 15.58 3.89
N LYS A 58 12.23 15.25 3.56
CA LYS A 58 12.70 15.19 2.16
C LYS A 58 12.10 14.02 1.40
N ALA A 59 11.72 12.93 2.05
CA ALA A 59 11.17 11.72 1.41
C ALA A 59 9.63 11.60 1.48
N ALA A 60 8.95 12.38 2.31
CA ALA A 60 7.52 12.19 2.58
C ALA A 60 6.76 13.50 2.84
N THR A 61 5.42 13.42 2.85
CA THR A 61 4.56 14.53 3.28
C THR A 61 4.63 14.70 4.80
N PRO A 62 4.30 15.90 5.35
CA PRO A 62 4.27 16.12 6.79
C PRO A 62 3.38 15.13 7.55
N ALA A 63 2.22 14.77 6.97
CA ALA A 63 1.31 13.78 7.56
C ALA A 63 1.94 12.38 7.61
N ALA A 64 2.60 11.93 6.55
CA ALA A 64 3.30 10.65 6.51
C ALA A 64 4.46 10.59 7.52
N VAL A 65 5.26 11.67 7.62
CA VAL A 65 6.33 11.78 8.63
C VAL A 65 5.74 11.74 10.04
N LYS A 66 4.68 12.51 10.31
CA LYS A 66 4.00 12.47 11.62
C LYS A 66 3.55 11.05 11.95
N THR A 67 2.91 10.36 11.01
CA THR A 67 2.40 9.00 11.23
C THR A 67 3.53 8.02 11.51
N ILE A 68 4.55 7.90 10.66
CA ILE A 68 5.59 6.85 10.83
C ILE A 68 6.34 6.99 12.16
N PHE A 69 6.55 8.21 12.65
CA PHE A 69 7.18 8.47 13.95
C PHE A 69 6.28 8.19 15.17
N THR A 70 5.03 7.76 14.96
CA THR A 70 4.15 7.23 16.03
C THR A 70 4.19 5.71 16.14
N TYR A 71 4.99 5.04 15.32
CA TYR A 71 5.09 3.58 15.36
C TYR A 71 5.74 3.12 16.66
N VAL A 72 5.01 2.30 17.43
CA VAL A 72 5.39 1.90 18.78
C VAL A 72 6.10 0.55 18.83
N TYR A 73 5.98 -0.24 17.78
CA TYR A 73 6.71 -1.50 17.67
C TYR A 73 8.14 -1.22 17.22
N ARG A 74 9.02 -2.19 17.47
CA ARG A 74 10.36 -2.21 16.86
C ARG A 74 10.26 -2.06 15.33
N ALA A 75 11.38 -1.75 14.68
CA ALA A 75 11.41 -1.71 13.22
C ALA A 75 11.05 -3.07 12.59
N PRO A 76 10.24 -3.06 11.51
CA PRO A 76 10.10 -4.23 10.64
C PRO A 76 11.47 -4.67 10.12
N ASP A 77 11.68 -5.98 10.03
CA ASP A 77 12.97 -6.58 9.70
C ASP A 77 13.12 -6.94 8.21
N ARG A 78 12.04 -6.88 7.43
CA ARG A 78 12.05 -7.23 6.01
C ARG A 78 11.32 -6.21 5.14
N PHE A 79 11.91 -5.85 4.01
CA PHE A 79 11.19 -5.20 2.92
C PHE A 79 10.46 -6.27 2.08
N ASP A 80 9.14 -6.18 2.01
CA ASP A 80 8.25 -7.18 1.39
C ASP A 80 7.92 -6.84 -0.08
N GLY A 81 8.56 -5.81 -0.63
CA GLY A 81 8.31 -5.33 -1.99
C GLY A 81 7.23 -4.26 -2.08
N CYS A 82 6.88 -3.90 -3.32
CA CYS A 82 5.80 -2.97 -3.62
C CYS A 82 4.78 -3.61 -4.56
N SER A 83 3.50 -3.39 -4.29
CA SER A 83 2.40 -3.67 -5.22
C SER A 83 1.85 -2.35 -5.72
N GLY A 84 2.03 -2.07 -7.02
CA GLY A 84 1.81 -0.74 -7.58
C GLY A 84 2.66 0.31 -6.86
N ASN A 85 2.01 1.29 -6.25
CA ASN A 85 2.66 2.35 -5.51
C ASN A 85 2.68 2.15 -3.99
N VAL A 86 2.26 0.99 -3.48
CA VAL A 86 2.26 0.66 -2.06
C VAL A 86 3.39 -0.28 -1.73
N CYS A 87 4.29 0.14 -0.86
CA CYS A 87 5.48 -0.58 -0.45
C CYS A 87 5.36 -1.05 1.00
N ARG A 88 5.70 -2.30 1.30
CA ARG A 88 5.52 -2.91 2.63
C ARG A 88 6.86 -3.24 3.30
N PHE A 89 6.91 -3.00 4.59
CA PHE A 89 7.97 -3.42 5.50
C PHE A 89 7.33 -4.25 6.60
N VAL A 90 7.72 -5.51 6.76
CA VAL A 90 7.02 -6.48 7.61
C VAL A 90 7.93 -7.05 8.70
N HIS A 91 7.32 -7.44 9.81
CA HIS A 91 7.93 -8.23 10.86
C HIS A 91 7.90 -9.70 10.48
N THR A 92 9.07 -10.35 10.49
CA THR A 92 9.14 -11.81 10.35
C THR A 92 9.46 -12.51 11.67
N SER A 93 10.03 -11.78 12.63
CA SER A 93 10.44 -12.36 13.92
C SER A 93 9.55 -11.99 15.12
N VAL A 94 8.55 -11.13 14.95
CA VAL A 94 7.53 -10.85 15.97
C VAL A 94 6.15 -10.79 15.36
N ARG A 95 5.14 -11.11 16.17
CA ARG A 95 3.74 -10.90 15.81
C ARG A 95 3.28 -9.54 16.32
N VAL A 96 2.69 -8.76 15.42
CA VAL A 96 1.98 -7.50 15.75
C VAL A 96 0.51 -7.65 15.37
N PRO A 97 -0.42 -6.87 15.98
CA PRO A 97 -1.82 -6.85 15.58
C PRO A 97 -2.03 -6.39 14.13
N GLY A 98 -3.05 -6.96 13.49
CA GLY A 98 -3.49 -6.60 12.15
C GLY A 98 -2.70 -7.29 11.03
N GLY A 99 -3.30 -7.40 9.85
CA GLY A 99 -2.71 -8.06 8.67
C GLY A 99 -1.69 -7.20 7.90
N LEU A 100 -1.33 -6.02 8.41
CA LEU A 100 -0.18 -5.28 7.89
C LEU A 100 1.14 -5.94 8.25
N ASP A 101 1.19 -6.62 9.41
CA ASP A 101 2.41 -7.18 9.99
C ASP A 101 3.57 -6.17 10.05
N GLY A 102 3.32 -4.86 10.14
CA GLY A 102 4.38 -3.87 9.97
C GLY A 102 3.90 -2.50 9.50
N ILE A 103 4.53 -1.99 8.45
CA ILE A 103 4.33 -0.65 7.88
C ILE A 103 4.03 -0.77 6.38
N ALA A 104 3.01 -0.08 5.90
CA ALA A 104 2.77 0.11 4.48
C ALA A 104 2.86 1.59 4.11
N MET A 105 3.57 1.90 3.03
CA MET A 105 3.81 3.26 2.56
C MET A 105 3.24 3.43 1.15
N VAL A 106 2.39 4.43 0.96
CA VAL A 106 1.88 4.83 -0.36
C VAL A 106 2.79 5.89 -0.93
N VAL A 107 3.33 5.64 -2.11
CA VAL A 107 4.19 6.57 -2.85
C VAL A 107 3.40 7.27 -3.93
N THR A 108 3.60 8.57 -4.08
CA THR A 108 3.05 9.35 -5.20
C THR A 108 4.16 10.26 -5.71
N GLY A 109 4.57 10.06 -6.98
CA GLY A 109 5.74 10.73 -7.54
C GLY A 109 6.99 10.43 -6.73
N SER A 110 7.63 11.47 -6.19
CA SER A 110 8.88 11.38 -5.43
C SER A 110 8.70 11.36 -3.91
N LYS A 111 7.46 11.23 -3.40
CA LYS A 111 7.15 11.32 -1.96
C LYS A 111 6.29 10.16 -1.48
N VAL A 112 6.51 9.74 -0.23
CA VAL A 112 5.52 8.97 0.52
C VAL A 112 4.40 9.91 0.97
N THR A 113 3.16 9.64 0.57
CA THR A 113 2.00 10.48 0.84
C THR A 113 1.12 9.95 1.96
N LYS A 114 1.10 8.64 2.17
CA LYS A 114 0.34 7.98 3.25
C LYS A 114 1.17 6.85 3.86
N VAL A 115 1.05 6.68 5.17
CA VAL A 115 1.68 5.58 5.93
C VAL A 115 0.58 4.89 6.73
N TYR A 116 0.55 3.57 6.67
CA TYR A 116 -0.28 2.71 7.50
C TYR A 116 0.62 1.90 8.41
N LEU A 117 0.16 1.68 9.64
CA LEU A 117 0.94 1.05 10.70
C LEU A 117 0.11 -0.02 11.37
N SER A 118 0.71 -1.19 11.68
CA SER A 118 0.15 -2.05 12.73
C SER A 118 -0.01 -1.25 14.02
N ARG A 119 -1.16 -1.34 14.67
CA ARG A 119 -1.53 -0.47 15.79
C ARG A 119 -1.54 -1.24 17.11
N HIS A 120 -0.97 -0.62 18.14
CA HIS A 120 -1.17 -1.05 19.52
C HIS A 120 -2.41 -0.36 20.09
N ILE A 121 -3.57 -0.99 19.94
CA ILE A 121 -4.83 -0.50 20.51
C ILE A 121 -5.24 -1.43 21.65
N THR A 122 -5.41 -0.87 22.84
CA THR A 122 -5.69 -1.65 24.07
C THR A 122 -7.18 -1.76 24.39
N GLU A 123 -8.04 -1.07 23.62
CA GLU A 123 -9.49 -1.03 23.84
C GLU A 123 -10.22 -1.72 22.68
N PRO A 124 -10.92 -2.85 22.91
CA PRO A 124 -11.64 -3.58 21.87
C PRO A 124 -12.65 -2.75 21.07
N PRO A 125 -13.46 -1.85 21.68
CA PRO A 125 -14.36 -0.97 20.93
C PRO A 125 -13.64 -0.09 19.92
N THR A 126 -12.43 0.38 20.26
CA THR A 126 -11.63 1.25 19.39
C THR A 126 -11.12 0.48 18.16
N VAL A 127 -10.72 -0.79 18.32
CA VAL A 127 -10.33 -1.67 17.21
C VAL A 127 -11.48 -1.89 16.24
N ALA A 128 -12.67 -2.24 16.75
CA ALA A 128 -13.85 -2.49 15.93
C ALA A 128 -14.30 -1.23 15.18
N LYS A 129 -14.32 -0.07 15.85
CA LYS A 129 -14.62 1.23 15.23
C LYS A 129 -13.61 1.62 14.16
N HIS A 130 -12.32 1.33 14.38
CA HIS A 130 -11.27 1.59 13.38
C HIS A 130 -11.48 0.78 12.11
N LEU A 131 -11.72 -0.53 12.24
CA LEU A 131 -12.01 -1.40 11.08
C LEU A 131 -13.27 -0.93 10.34
N PHE A 132 -14.35 -0.65 11.07
CA PHE A 132 -15.60 -0.18 10.46
C PHE A 132 -15.41 1.15 9.71
N ALA A 133 -14.69 2.10 10.30
CA ALA A 133 -14.38 3.37 9.65
C ALA A 133 -13.52 3.18 8.40
N ALA A 134 -12.59 2.22 8.40
CA ALA A 134 -11.80 1.87 7.22
C ALA A 134 -12.69 1.29 6.11
N TRP A 135 -13.62 0.39 6.45
CA TRP A 135 -14.59 -0.17 5.50
C TRP A 135 -15.46 0.89 4.86
N LYS A 136 -16.01 1.83 5.65
CA LYS A 136 -16.77 2.98 5.15
C LYS A 136 -16.03 3.81 4.10
N ARG A 137 -14.70 3.92 4.23
CA ARG A 137 -13.85 4.69 3.31
C ARG A 137 -13.33 3.85 2.13
N GLY A 138 -13.61 2.55 2.07
CA GLY A 138 -12.98 1.66 1.11
C GLY A 138 -11.46 1.51 1.32
N ASP A 139 -10.97 1.79 2.53
CA ASP A 139 -9.55 1.83 2.87
C ASP A 139 -9.06 0.47 3.39
N LYS A 140 -8.74 -0.46 2.48
CA LYS A 140 -8.30 -1.81 2.84
C LYS A 140 -7.06 -1.81 3.74
N TYR A 141 -6.06 -0.97 3.44
CA TYR A 141 -4.84 -0.89 4.25
C TYR A 141 -5.11 -0.31 5.64
N GLY A 142 -6.03 0.66 5.76
CA GLY A 142 -6.52 1.12 7.06
C GLY A 142 -7.22 0.02 7.87
N GLY A 143 -7.89 -0.92 7.20
CA GLY A 143 -8.46 -2.12 7.84
C GLY A 143 -7.37 -3.06 8.35
N LEU A 144 -6.31 -3.28 7.55
CA LEU A 144 -5.19 -4.16 7.90
C LEU A 144 -4.37 -3.67 9.09
N GLU A 145 -4.48 -2.38 9.47
CA GLU A 145 -3.85 -1.83 10.68
C GLU A 145 -4.32 -2.51 11.98
N VAL A 146 -5.54 -3.06 11.97
CA VAL A 146 -6.23 -3.59 13.17
C VAL A 146 -6.96 -4.91 12.94
N ALA A 147 -6.96 -5.46 11.73
CA ALA A 147 -7.69 -6.68 11.40
C ALA A 147 -6.86 -7.60 10.52
N THR A 148 -7.08 -8.91 10.66
CA THR A 148 -6.38 -9.92 9.86
C THR A 148 -6.72 -9.78 8.37
N SER A 149 -5.79 -10.19 7.49
CA SER A 149 -6.00 -10.13 6.04
C SER A 149 -7.27 -10.85 5.59
N ALA A 150 -7.57 -12.01 6.18
CA ALA A 150 -8.80 -12.76 5.91
C ALA A 150 -10.06 -11.97 6.32
N THR A 151 -10.03 -11.26 7.46
CA THR A 151 -11.15 -10.43 7.90
C THR A 151 -11.36 -9.23 6.99
N VAL A 152 -10.29 -8.54 6.62
CA VAL A 152 -10.36 -7.40 5.69
C VAL A 152 -10.86 -7.87 4.33
N GLN A 153 -10.39 -9.02 3.83
CA GLN A 153 -10.89 -9.58 2.59
C GLN A 153 -12.40 -9.81 2.65
N LYS A 154 -12.88 -10.56 3.66
CA LYS A 154 -14.30 -10.86 3.85
C LYS A 154 -15.16 -9.59 4.01
N LEU A 155 -14.73 -8.63 4.83
CA LEU A 155 -15.51 -7.40 5.06
C LEU A 155 -15.61 -6.55 3.79
N PHE A 156 -14.55 -6.50 2.99
CA PHE A 156 -14.47 -5.68 1.79
C PHE A 156 -14.92 -6.40 0.51
N GLU A 157 -15.46 -7.62 0.60
CA GLU A 157 -16.19 -8.26 -0.51
C GLU A 157 -17.43 -7.43 -0.88
N VAL A 158 -18.09 -6.85 0.12
CA VAL A 158 -19.18 -5.89 -0.07
C VAL A 158 -18.65 -4.49 0.16
N LYS A 159 -18.82 -3.60 -0.82
CA LYS A 159 -18.50 -2.19 -0.65
C LYS A 159 -19.54 -1.54 0.27
N TYR A 160 -19.07 -0.73 1.22
CA TYR A 160 -19.97 0.07 2.04
C TYR A 160 -20.82 1.02 1.15
N ASP A 161 -22.14 0.93 1.29
CA ASP A 161 -23.08 1.84 0.66
C ASP A 161 -23.55 2.90 1.68
N PRO A 162 -23.20 4.18 1.51
CA PRO A 162 -23.68 5.25 2.40
C PRO A 162 -25.20 5.49 2.30
N ARG A 163 -25.88 4.95 1.28
CA ARG A 163 -27.34 4.98 1.12
C ARG A 163 -28.01 3.66 1.50
N GLY A 164 -27.23 2.64 1.88
CA GLY A 164 -27.72 1.34 2.31
C GLY A 164 -28.14 1.33 3.78
N VAL A 165 -28.23 0.12 4.35
CA VAL A 165 -28.65 -0.06 5.74
C VAL A 165 -27.70 0.64 6.72
N THR A 166 -28.28 1.39 7.65
CA THR A 166 -27.50 2.07 8.68
C THR A 166 -27.05 1.07 9.73
N HIS A 167 -25.75 1.09 10.03
CA HIS A 167 -25.16 0.25 11.06
C HIS A 167 -24.96 1.05 12.35
N PHE A 168 -25.45 0.52 13.47
CA PHE A 168 -25.35 1.13 14.78
C PHE A 168 -24.44 0.31 15.68
N PHE A 169 -23.40 0.93 16.23
CA PHE A 169 -22.48 0.25 17.15
C PHE A 169 -23.18 -0.03 18.49
N GLN A 170 -23.30 -1.30 18.85
CA GLN A 170 -24.00 -1.78 20.06
C GLN A 170 -23.06 -2.00 21.25
N GLY A 171 -21.77 -1.70 21.10
CA GLY A 171 -20.76 -1.99 22.13
C GLY A 171 -20.06 -3.32 21.92
N CYS A 172 -19.32 -3.74 22.95
CA CYS A 172 -18.61 -5.01 22.95
C CYS A 172 -18.93 -5.80 24.21
N SER A 173 -19.19 -7.10 24.07
CA SER A 173 -19.35 -8.05 25.16
C SER A 173 -18.11 -8.94 25.28
N LYS A 174 -17.84 -9.42 26.49
CA LYS A 174 -16.77 -10.38 26.73
C LYS A 174 -17.16 -11.74 26.14
N GLU A 175 -16.21 -12.41 25.48
CA GLU A 175 -16.37 -13.79 25.04
C GLU A 175 -15.11 -14.61 25.40
N PRO A 176 -15.15 -15.97 25.38
CA PRO A 176 -14.08 -16.80 25.93
C PRO A 176 -12.67 -16.47 25.43
N GLN A 177 -12.55 -16.12 24.15
CA GLN A 177 -11.26 -15.82 23.52
C GLN A 177 -10.96 -14.33 23.36
N GLY A 178 -11.84 -13.43 23.81
CA GLY A 178 -11.66 -12.00 23.61
C GLY A 178 -12.93 -11.20 23.84
N TYR A 179 -13.35 -10.46 22.81
CA TYR A 179 -14.57 -9.64 22.84
C TYR A 179 -15.32 -9.80 21.52
N SER A 180 -16.65 -9.77 21.58
CA SER A 180 -17.51 -9.63 20.42
C SER A 180 -18.05 -8.21 20.38
N CYS A 181 -17.72 -7.46 19.33
CA CYS A 181 -18.17 -6.08 19.15
C CYS A 181 -19.25 -6.04 18.07
N ALA A 182 -20.44 -5.56 18.40
CA ALA A 182 -21.61 -5.68 17.54
C ALA A 182 -21.95 -4.37 16.82
N TYR A 183 -22.35 -4.49 15.56
CA TYR A 183 -23.07 -3.48 14.80
C TYR A 183 -24.43 -4.04 14.41
N SER A 184 -25.53 -3.46 14.89
CA SER A 184 -26.87 -3.83 14.42
C SER A 184 -27.21 -3.05 13.16
N TYR A 185 -28.04 -3.64 12.29
CA TYR A 185 -28.62 -2.98 11.12
C TYR A 185 -30.00 -3.60 10.84
N GLU A 186 -30.76 -2.99 9.94
CA GLU A 186 -32.04 -3.56 9.52
C GLU A 186 -31.83 -4.92 8.85
N GLY A 187 -32.43 -5.98 9.39
CA GLY A 187 -32.23 -7.35 8.92
C GLY A 187 -31.10 -8.13 9.61
N GLY A 188 -30.57 -7.64 10.75
CA GLY A 188 -29.65 -8.42 11.57
C GLY A 188 -28.50 -7.65 12.25
N ALA A 189 -27.35 -8.31 12.39
CA ALA A 189 -26.17 -7.73 13.03
C ALA A 189 -24.85 -8.30 12.48
N MET A 190 -23.82 -7.45 12.45
CA MET A 190 -22.44 -7.85 12.23
C MET A 190 -21.70 -7.91 13.56
N LEU A 191 -21.05 -9.03 13.84
CA LEU A 191 -20.20 -9.21 15.01
C LEU A 191 -18.73 -9.22 14.57
N MET A 192 -17.94 -8.33 15.16
CA MET A 192 -16.48 -8.29 15.03
C MET A 192 -15.84 -8.98 16.23
N HIS A 193 -15.20 -10.12 15.99
CA HIS A 193 -14.51 -10.88 17.04
C HIS A 193 -13.10 -10.34 17.24
N VAL A 194 -12.93 -9.61 18.34
CA VAL A 194 -11.69 -8.97 18.73
C VAL A 194 -10.88 -9.90 19.63
N ARG A 195 -9.61 -10.10 19.32
CA ARG A 195 -8.67 -10.97 20.05
C ARG A 195 -7.39 -10.21 20.38
N GLY A 196 -6.64 -10.73 21.35
CA GLY A 196 -5.40 -10.13 21.82
C GLY A 196 -5.46 -9.80 23.31
N SER A 197 -4.58 -8.89 23.73
CA SER A 197 -4.42 -8.47 25.12
C SER A 197 -4.06 -6.99 25.18
N ARG A 198 -4.12 -6.39 26.38
CA ARG A 198 -3.65 -5.02 26.58
C ARG A 198 -2.14 -4.85 26.34
N SER A 199 -1.34 -5.92 26.46
CA SER A 199 0.11 -5.85 26.28
C SER A 199 0.54 -6.04 24.82
N ALA A 200 -0.16 -6.87 24.06
CA ALA A 200 0.12 -7.11 22.64
C ALA A 200 -0.64 -6.14 21.72
N GLY A 201 -1.74 -5.57 22.22
CA GLY A 201 -2.78 -4.91 21.43
C GLY A 201 -3.86 -5.89 21.00
N TYR A 202 -4.99 -5.33 20.60
CA TYR A 202 -6.14 -6.06 20.10
C TYR A 202 -6.26 -5.96 18.57
N GLU A 203 -6.74 -7.02 17.92
CA GLU A 203 -7.08 -7.08 16.50
C GLU A 203 -8.45 -7.73 16.28
N VAL A 204 -9.13 -7.38 15.18
CA VAL A 204 -10.29 -8.14 14.70
C VAL A 204 -9.78 -9.37 13.94
N ARG A 205 -10.06 -10.57 14.46
CA ARG A 205 -9.62 -11.83 13.82
C ARG A 205 -10.65 -12.46 12.90
N SER A 206 -11.93 -12.21 13.14
CA SER A 206 -13.01 -12.69 12.30
C SER A 206 -14.23 -11.78 12.41
N ILE A 207 -15.11 -11.89 11.42
CA ILE A 207 -16.45 -11.29 11.42
C ILE A 207 -17.50 -12.37 11.17
N SER A 208 -18.62 -12.27 11.85
CA SER A 208 -19.82 -13.08 11.63
C SER A 208 -21.02 -12.16 11.42
N TYR A 209 -22.04 -12.69 10.75
CA TYR A 209 -23.30 -12.00 10.52
C TYR A 209 -24.41 -12.84 11.12
N LEU A 210 -25.32 -12.20 11.83
CA LEU A 210 -26.59 -12.76 12.28
C LEU A 210 -27.67 -12.16 11.39
N ALA A 211 -28.52 -12.99 10.82
CA ALA A 211 -29.77 -12.57 10.20
C ALA A 211 -30.91 -12.81 11.20
N ASP A 212 -31.89 -11.92 11.21
CA ASP A 212 -33.16 -12.08 11.91
C ASP A 212 -34.15 -12.95 11.12
#